data_AF-A0A6I0E002-F1
#
_entry.id   AF-A0A6I0E002-F1
#
_cell.length_a   1.000
_cell.length_b   1.000
_cell.length_c   1.000
_cell.angle_alpha   90.00
_cell.angle_beta   90.00
_cell.angle_gamma   90.00
#
_symmetry.space_group_name_H-M   'P 1'
#
loop_
_entity.id
_entity.type
_entity.pdbx_description
1 polymer ?
#
loop_
_entity_poly.entity_id
_entity_poly.type
_entity_poly.pdbx_seq_one_letter_code
_entity_poly.pdbx_strand_id
1 'polypeptide(L)'
;VPYGTLVPAGSKTAWVAGRCFSATHDAHASCRSMAQTMSMGQAAGLAVIQSLEKDCGAKDIDVARLRDELTALGQMLAIPNHPADTSRDGWKNNLVNDKK
;
A
#
# COMPACT_ATOMS: atom_id res chain seq x y z
N VAL A 1 -0.68 3.47 0.81
CA VAL A 1 -1.59 3.65 -0.35
C VAL A 1 -2.82 2.78 -0.12
N PRO A 2 -4.04 3.33 -0.06
CA PRO A 2 -5.27 2.54 0.10
C PRO A 2 -5.54 1.65 -1.12
N TYR A 3 -6.07 0.44 -0.91
CA TYR A 3 -6.33 -0.50 -2.01
C TYR A 3 -7.27 0.07 -3.11
N GLY A 4 -8.33 0.78 -2.70
CA GLY A 4 -9.30 1.35 -3.64
C GLY A 4 -8.72 2.33 -4.66
N THR A 5 -7.54 2.92 -4.41
CA THR A 5 -6.88 3.79 -5.38
C THR A 5 -6.32 3.04 -6.58
N LEU A 6 -6.15 1.72 -6.45
CA LEU A 6 -5.64 0.84 -7.50
C LEU A 6 -6.76 0.31 -8.41
N VAL A 7 -8.03 0.51 -8.04
CA VAL A 7 -9.18 -0.02 -8.80
C VAL A 7 -9.85 1.14 -9.56
N PRO A 8 -9.78 1.18 -10.90
CA PRO A 8 -10.45 2.23 -11.67
C PRO A 8 -11.96 2.24 -11.46
N ALA A 9 -12.56 3.42 -11.47
CA ALA A 9 -14.00 3.56 -11.36
C ALA A 9 -14.71 2.79 -12.49
N GLY A 10 -15.76 2.03 -12.14
CA GLY A 10 -16.51 1.18 -13.08
C GLY A 10 -15.82 -0.12 -13.49
N SER A 11 -14.53 -0.31 -13.18
CA SER A 11 -13.83 -1.55 -13.47
C SER A 11 -14.23 -2.68 -12.51
N LYS A 12 -14.28 -3.90 -13.05
CA LYS A 12 -14.45 -5.14 -12.29
C LYS A 12 -13.22 -6.04 -12.34
N THR A 13 -12.35 -5.90 -13.34
CA THR A 13 -11.28 -6.87 -13.64
C THR A 13 -9.95 -6.21 -13.96
N ALA A 14 -9.80 -4.93 -13.64
CA ALA A 14 -8.57 -4.17 -13.91
C ALA A 14 -8.04 -3.48 -12.65
N TRP A 15 -6.72 -3.49 -12.52
CA TRP A 15 -5.95 -2.80 -11.49
C TRP A 15 -4.91 -1.90 -12.15
N VAL A 16 -4.66 -0.75 -11.54
CA VAL A 16 -3.67 0.24 -11.97
C VAL A 16 -2.67 0.47 -10.85
N ALA A 17 -1.38 0.31 -11.15
CA ALA A 17 -0.29 0.44 -10.18
C ALA A 17 0.78 1.40 -10.70
N GLY A 18 1.51 2.03 -9.78
CA GLY A 18 2.49 3.06 -10.13
C GLY A 18 1.83 4.40 -10.41
N ARG A 19 2.21 5.08 -11.49
CA ARG A 19 1.79 6.48 -11.75
C ARG A 19 0.30 6.66 -12.10
N CYS A 20 -0.39 5.59 -12.50
CA CYS A 20 -1.78 5.63 -12.96
C CYS A 20 -2.83 5.41 -11.85
N PHE A 21 -2.41 5.30 -10.59
CA PHE A 21 -3.32 5.19 -9.45
C PHE A 21 -4.06 6.50 -9.16
N SER A 22 -5.22 6.39 -8.50
CA SER A 22 -6.02 7.56 -8.11
C SER A 22 -5.46 8.22 -6.85
N ALA A 23 -5.13 9.51 -6.93
CA ALA A 23 -4.64 10.29 -5.80
C ALA A 23 -4.88 11.79 -5.97
N THR A 24 -4.90 12.52 -4.87
CA THR A 24 -4.71 13.98 -4.88
C THR A 24 -3.29 14.32 -5.30
N HIS A 25 -3.06 15.56 -5.75
CA HIS A 25 -1.75 16.03 -6.19
C HIS A 25 -0.64 15.75 -5.15
N ASP A 26 -0.89 16.08 -3.89
CA ASP A 26 0.10 15.92 -2.82
C ASP A 26 0.38 14.45 -2.48
N ALA A 27 -0.67 13.61 -2.49
CA ALA A 27 -0.52 12.17 -2.30
C ALA A 27 0.26 11.53 -3.47
N HIS A 28 0.01 11.97 -4.70
CA HIS A 28 0.73 11.49 -5.90
C HIS A 28 2.21 11.88 -5.85
N ALA A 29 2.53 13.10 -5.40
CA ALA A 29 3.91 13.56 -5.23
C ALA A 29 4.69 12.72 -4.23
N SER A 30 4.04 12.24 -3.16
CA SER A 30 4.63 11.39 -2.12
C SER A 30 4.74 9.92 -2.52
N CYS A 31 3.83 9.41 -3.35
CA CYS A 31 3.67 7.97 -3.63
C CYS A 31 4.36 7.44 -4.90
N ARG A 32 5.16 8.27 -5.58
CA ARG A 32 5.82 7.94 -6.86
C ARG A 32 7.25 7.40 -6.73
N SER A 33 7.68 7.06 -5.51
CA SER A 33 8.98 6.39 -5.32
C SER A 33 8.96 4.97 -5.88
N MET A 34 10.14 4.45 -6.24
CA MET A 34 10.29 3.08 -6.73
C MET A 34 9.76 2.06 -5.72
N ALA A 35 10.04 2.25 -4.42
CA ALA A 35 9.58 1.36 -3.36
C ALA A 35 8.04 1.25 -3.34
N GLN A 36 7.34 2.38 -3.36
CA GLN A 36 5.88 2.40 -3.36
C GLN A 36 5.30 1.83 -4.65
N THR A 37 5.94 2.10 -5.80
CA THR A 37 5.53 1.52 -7.09
C THR A 37 5.64 0.00 -7.08
N MET A 38 6.74 -0.55 -6.55
CA MET A 38 6.92 -2.00 -6.40
C MET A 38 5.87 -2.60 -5.45
N SER A 39 5.64 -1.97 -4.28
CA SER A 39 4.61 -2.41 -3.33
C SER A 39 3.20 -2.41 -3.94
N MET A 40 2.84 -1.36 -4.70
CA MET A 40 1.55 -1.32 -5.41
C MET A 40 1.42 -2.44 -6.44
N GLY A 41 2.50 -2.73 -7.20
CA GLY A 41 2.51 -3.82 -8.17
C GLY A 41 2.32 -5.19 -7.52
N GLN A 42 3.01 -5.44 -6.39
CA GLN A 42 2.84 -6.67 -5.61
C GLN A 42 1.42 -6.81 -5.05
N ALA A 43 0.86 -5.74 -4.49
CA ALA A 43 -0.51 -5.73 -3.99
C ALA A 43 -1.54 -6.00 -5.09
N ALA A 44 -1.38 -5.38 -6.27
CA ALA A 44 -2.26 -5.62 -7.41
C ALA A 44 -2.17 -7.08 -7.91
N GLY A 45 -0.96 -7.65 -7.98
CA GLY A 45 -0.76 -9.04 -8.41
C GLY A 45 -1.43 -10.05 -7.47
N LEU A 46 -1.27 -9.88 -6.15
CA LEU A 46 -1.94 -10.74 -5.16
C LEU A 46 -3.46 -10.57 -5.19
N ALA A 47 -3.96 -9.35 -5.38
CA ALA A 47 -5.38 -9.09 -5.54
C ALA A 47 -5.96 -9.81 -6.76
N VAL A 48 -5.22 -9.87 -7.87
CA VAL A 48 -5.62 -10.64 -9.07
C VAL A 48 -5.69 -12.14 -8.76
N ILE A 49 -4.72 -12.69 -8.02
CA ILE A 49 -4.76 -14.10 -7.61
C ILE A 49 -6.04 -14.39 -6.80
N GLN A 50 -6.35 -13.55 -5.80
CA GLN A 50 -7.58 -13.70 -5.02
C GLN A 50 -8.85 -13.56 -5.87
N SER A 51 -8.87 -12.63 -6.83
CA SER A 51 -9.97 -12.44 -7.79
C SER A 51 -10.23 -13.71 -8.59
N LEU A 52 -9.16 -14.34 -9.09
CA LEU A 52 -9.24 -15.58 -9.87
C LEU A 52 -9.66 -16.79 -9.00
N GLU A 53 -9.15 -16.90 -7.77
CA GLU A 53 -9.50 -17.99 -6.86
C GLU A 53 -10.95 -17.95 -6.39
N LYS A 54 -11.49 -16.74 -6.16
CA LYS A 54 -12.82 -16.54 -5.60
C LYS A 54 -13.89 -16.16 -6.62
N ASP A 55 -13.52 -16.07 -7.90
CA ASP A 55 -14.37 -15.57 -8.99
C ASP A 55 -15.08 -14.25 -8.62
N CYS A 56 -14.31 -13.28 -8.10
CA CYS A 56 -14.85 -12.01 -7.61
C CYS A 56 -14.19 -10.80 -8.29
N GLY A 57 -14.91 -9.68 -8.31
CA GLY A 57 -14.41 -8.46 -8.93
C GLY A 57 -13.35 -7.74 -8.09
N ALA A 58 -12.65 -6.80 -8.71
CA ALA A 58 -11.61 -5.99 -8.07
C ALA A 58 -12.09 -5.22 -6.83
N LYS A 59 -13.39 -4.88 -6.77
CA LYS A 59 -14.00 -4.20 -5.61
C LYS A 59 -14.37 -5.15 -4.47
N ASP A 60 -14.45 -6.45 -4.77
CA ASP A 60 -14.90 -7.51 -3.87
C ASP A 60 -13.71 -8.29 -3.28
N ILE A 61 -12.50 -7.79 -3.49
CA ILE A 61 -11.28 -8.35 -2.90
C ILE A 61 -11.32 -8.22 -1.39
N ASP A 62 -10.94 -9.31 -0.73
CA ASP A 62 -10.76 -9.37 0.72
C ASP A 62 -9.44 -8.66 1.08
N VAL A 63 -9.56 -7.36 1.34
CA VAL A 63 -8.41 -6.50 1.67
C VAL A 63 -7.72 -6.94 2.96
N ALA A 64 -8.43 -7.58 3.90
CA ALA A 64 -7.81 -8.09 5.12
C ALA A 64 -6.85 -9.23 4.78
N ARG A 65 -7.34 -10.25 4.05
CA ARG A 65 -6.50 -11.35 3.58
C ARG A 65 -5.34 -10.87 2.70
N LEU A 66 -5.58 -9.90 1.81
CA LEU A 66 -4.52 -9.31 0.98
C LEU A 66 -3.40 -8.68 1.82
N ARG A 67 -3.75 -7.98 2.91
CA ARG A 67 -2.76 -7.40 3.84
C ARG A 67 -1.97 -8.48 4.54
N ASP A 68 -2.62 -9.55 4.99
CA ASP A 68 -1.96 -10.68 5.64
C ASP A 68 -0.96 -11.36 4.71
N GLU A 69 -1.34 -11.61 3.45
CA GLU A 69 -0.46 -12.16 2.42
C GLU A 69 0.74 -11.25 2.13
N LEU A 70 0.52 -9.93 2.00
CA LEU A 70 1.58 -8.96 1.81
C LEU A 70 2.55 -8.92 3.01
N THR A 71 2.03 -8.92 4.23
CA THR A 71 2.85 -8.93 5.46
C THR A 71 3.62 -10.24 5.61
N ALA A 72 3.04 -11.38 5.25
CA ALA A 72 3.75 -12.66 5.22
C ALA A 72 4.92 -12.66 4.22
N LEU A 73 4.83 -11.87 3.15
CA LEU A 73 5.91 -11.64 2.18
C LEU A 73 6.89 -10.52 2.61
N GLY A 74 6.78 -10.03 3.85
CA GLY A 74 7.69 -9.02 4.41
C GLY A 74 7.35 -7.57 4.06
N GLN A 75 6.18 -7.28 3.48
CA GLN A 75 5.77 -5.89 3.23
C GLN A 75 5.42 -5.18 4.53
N MET A 76 5.97 -3.98 4.70
CA MET A 76 5.65 -3.11 5.83
C MET A 76 4.38 -2.28 5.54
N LEU A 77 3.28 -2.63 6.19
CA LEU A 77 1.99 -1.95 6.07
C LEU A 77 1.60 -1.15 7.33
N ALA A 78 2.47 -1.15 8.35
CA ALA A 78 2.24 -0.46 9.61
C ALA A 78 2.32 1.07 9.43
N ILE A 79 1.45 1.78 10.13
CA ILE A 79 1.51 3.23 10.26
C ILE A 79 2.26 3.53 11.56
N PRO A 80 3.26 4.43 11.57
CA PRO A 80 3.95 4.81 12.79
C PRO A 80 2.96 5.32 13.85
N ASN A 81 3.11 4.85 15.09
CA ASN A 81 2.23 5.25 16.21
C ASN A 81 2.52 6.68 16.71
N HIS A 82 3.69 7.22 16.37
CA HIS A 82 4.13 8.55 16.76
C HIS A 82 4.79 9.25 15.56
N PRO A 83 4.61 10.58 15.42
CA PRO A 83 5.33 11.35 14.42
C PRO A 83 6.83 11.30 14.71
N ALA A 84 7.63 11.22 13.65
CA ALA A 84 9.08 11.26 13.77
C ALA A 84 9.53 12.65 14.25
N ASP A 85 10.50 12.69 15.16
CA ASP A 85 11.17 13.93 15.57
C ASP A 85 12.04 14.44 14.43
N THR A 86 11.69 15.62 13.91
CA THR A 86 12.37 16.29 12.80
C THR A 86 13.20 17.50 13.25
N SER A 87 13.47 17.67 14.55
CA SER A 87 14.34 18.73 15.05
C SER A 87 15.79 18.52 14.61
N ARG A 88 16.62 19.56 14.73
CA ARG A 88 18.09 19.42 14.60
C ARG A 88 18.56 18.36 15.60
N ASP A 89 19.17 17.28 15.09
CA ASP A 89 19.62 16.09 15.84
C ASP A 89 18.53 15.21 16.48
N GLY A 90 17.24 15.48 16.21
CA GLY A 90 16.10 14.73 16.75
C GLY A 90 15.99 13.29 16.23
N TRP A 91 16.70 12.94 15.15
CA TRP A 91 16.69 11.58 14.58
C TRP A 91 17.10 10.49 15.58
N LYS A 92 17.92 10.83 16.59
CA LYS A 92 18.32 9.90 17.66
C LYS A 92 17.13 9.47 18.52
N ASN A 93 16.15 10.35 18.71
CA ASN A 93 14.96 10.07 19.51
C ASN A 93 14.03 9.05 18.81
N ASN A 94 14.10 8.96 17.47
CA ASN A 94 13.31 8.00 16.69
C ASN A 94 13.80 6.55 16.84
N LEU A 95 15.08 6.35 17.16
CA LEU A 95 15.68 5.01 17.31
C LEU A 95 15.42 4.36 18.66
N VAL A 96 15.15 5.17 19.69
CA VAL A 96 14.98 4.68 21.07
C VAL A 96 13.58 4.07 21.27
N ASN A 97 12.59 4.54 20.50
CA ASN A 97 11.19 4.12 20.64
C ASN A 97 10.83 2.84 19.86
N ASP A 98 11.71 2.31 19.01
CA ASP A 98 11.46 1.11 18.17
C ASP A 98 11.71 -0.23 18.92
N LYS A 99 12.02 -0.19 20.22
CA LYS A 99 12.34 -1.37 21.04
C LYS A 99 11.22 -1.81 22.01
N LYS A 100 9.97 -1.44 21.78
CA LYS A 100 8.83 -1.92 22.58
C LYS A 100 7.83 -2.70 21.74
#